data_AF-A0A8X6TI69-F1
#
_entry.id   AF-A0A8X6TI69-F1
#
_cell.length_a   1.000
_cell.length_b   1.000
_cell.length_c   1.000
_cell.angle_alpha   90.00
_cell.angle_beta   90.00
_cell.angle_gamma   90.00
#
_symmetry.space_group_name_H-M   'P 1'
#
loop_
_entity.id
_entity.type
_entity.pdbx_description
1 polymer ?
#
loop_
_entity_poly.entity_id
_entity_poly.type
_entity_poly.pdbx_seq_one_letter_code
_entity_poly.pdbx_strand_id
1 'polypeptide(L)'
;MFCGIMNLPLPSTNFTKFNNILASRETCEESLAEAVREAIDENDGERHIAVAVEGSWQKRGFSSKNGVVTVTSVDTSKVIDVEILSKHWI
;
A
#
# COMPACT_ATOMS: atom_id res chain seq x y z
N MET A 1 -21.03 -1.74 14.78
CA MET A 1 -21.14 -0.94 16.02
C MET A 1 -19.87 -0.14 16.31
N PHE A 2 -18.68 -0.78 16.34
CA PHE A 2 -17.39 -0.11 16.60
C PHE A 2 -17.02 1.03 15.64
N CYS A 3 -17.13 0.85 14.32
CA CYS A 3 -16.78 1.89 13.33
C CYS A 3 -17.61 3.18 13.48
N GLY A 4 -18.89 3.06 13.85
CA GLY A 4 -19.75 4.22 14.10
C GLY A 4 -19.40 4.99 15.38
N ILE A 5 -18.81 4.32 16.37
CA ILE A 5 -18.30 4.96 17.60
C ILE A 5 -17.01 5.73 17.32
N MET A 6 -16.17 5.23 16.40
CA MET A 6 -14.87 5.84 16.08
C MET A 6 -14.92 6.78 14.85
N ASN A 7 -16.12 7.10 14.35
CA ASN A 7 -16.30 7.89 13.13
C ASN A 7 -15.47 7.37 11.93
N LEU A 8 -15.29 6.06 11.84
CA LEU A 8 -14.58 5.41 10.75
C LEU A 8 -15.54 5.01 9.63
N PRO A 9 -15.13 5.08 8.36
CA PRO A 9 -15.93 4.56 7.26
C PRO A 9 -16.18 3.06 7.47
N LEU A 10 -17.35 2.60 7.04
CA LEU A 10 -17.67 1.17 7.08
C LEU A 10 -16.68 0.42 6.17
N PRO A 11 -16.12 -0.70 6.64
CA PRO A 11 -15.21 -1.49 5.82
C PRO A 11 -15.90 -1.92 4.53
N SER A 12 -15.20 -1.80 3.41
CA SER A 12 -15.75 -2.15 2.10
C SER A 12 -16.11 -3.63 2.06
N THR A 13 -17.36 -3.93 1.65
CA THR A 13 -17.87 -5.31 1.57
C THR A 13 -17.49 -6.02 0.28
N ASN A 14 -16.99 -5.30 -0.72
CA ASN A 14 -16.72 -5.80 -2.07
C ASN A 14 -15.23 -5.76 -2.42
N PHE A 15 -14.40 -6.47 -1.66
CA PHE A 15 -12.96 -6.63 -1.98
C PHE A 15 -12.74 -7.18 -3.40
N THR A 16 -13.62 -8.06 -3.88
CA THR A 16 -13.55 -8.65 -5.23
C THR A 16 -13.60 -7.63 -6.35
N LYS A 17 -14.28 -6.49 -6.17
CA LYS A 17 -14.32 -5.40 -7.16
C LYS A 17 -12.96 -4.71 -7.30
N PHE A 18 -12.18 -4.66 -6.23
CA PHE A 18 -10.84 -4.05 -6.24
C PHE A 18 -9.77 -4.97 -6.81
N ASN A 19 -10.02 -6.29 -6.93
CA ASN A 19 -9.06 -7.20 -7.56
C ASN A 19 -8.75 -6.83 -9.01
N ASN A 20 -9.71 -6.27 -9.75
CA ASN A 20 -9.50 -5.80 -11.13
C ASN A 20 -8.88 -4.39 -11.19
N ILE A 21 -8.92 -3.64 -10.08
CA ILE A 21 -8.35 -2.28 -9.92
C ILE A 21 -6.93 -2.34 -9.31
N LEU A 22 -6.47 -3.52 -8.89
CA LEU A 22 -5.04 -3.83 -8.82
C LEU A 22 -4.51 -3.77 -10.26
N ALA A 23 -4.34 -2.55 -10.74
CA ALA A 23 -3.89 -2.18 -12.07
C ALA A 23 -2.65 -3.01 -12.42
N SER A 24 -2.55 -3.36 -13.70
CA SER A 24 -1.41 -4.04 -14.31
C SER A 24 -0.12 -3.76 -13.56
N ARG A 25 0.55 -4.80 -13.03
CA ARG A 25 1.83 -4.66 -12.31
C ARG A 25 2.81 -3.74 -13.06
N GLU A 26 2.79 -3.81 -14.39
CA GLU A 26 3.58 -2.97 -15.29
C GLU A 26 3.34 -1.46 -15.07
N THR A 27 2.10 -1.01 -14.93
CA THR A 27 1.79 0.42 -14.68
C THR A 27 2.15 0.85 -13.26
N CYS A 28 2.17 -0.10 -12.32
CA CYS A 28 2.60 0.15 -10.95
C CYS A 28 4.12 0.41 -10.89
N GLU A 29 4.92 -0.39 -11.59
CA GLU A 29 6.39 -0.24 -11.62
C GLU A 29 6.83 1.13 -12.14
N GLU A 30 6.20 1.62 -13.21
CA GLU A 30 6.47 2.97 -13.75
C GLU A 30 6.12 4.06 -12.73
N SER A 31 4.96 3.95 -12.08
CA SER A 31 4.50 4.93 -11.09
C SER A 31 5.38 4.95 -9.84
N LEU A 32 5.84 3.79 -9.37
CA LEU A 32 6.76 3.69 -8.22
C LEU A 32 8.13 4.30 -8.56
N ALA A 33 8.65 4.04 -9.76
CA ALA A 33 9.90 4.63 -10.22
C ALA A 33 9.83 6.17 -10.29
N GLU A 34 8.71 6.71 -10.76
CA GLU A 34 8.48 8.15 -10.76
C GLU A 34 8.39 8.72 -9.35
N ALA A 35 7.65 8.06 -8.45
CA ALA A 35 7.52 8.48 -7.06
C ALA A 35 8.87 8.51 -6.32
N VAL A 36 9.76 7.54 -6.58
CA VAL A 36 11.12 7.54 -6.05
C VAL A 36 11.92 8.72 -6.60
N ARG A 37 11.81 9.02 -7.90
CA ARG A 37 12.51 10.16 -8.52
C ARG A 37 12.09 11.48 -7.90
N GLU A 38 10.80 11.69 -7.70
CA GLU A 38 10.27 12.90 -7.06
C GLU A 38 10.69 13.00 -5.60
N ALA A 39 10.69 11.89 -4.85
CA ALA A 39 11.14 11.89 -3.47
C ALA A 39 12.65 12.19 -3.33
N ILE A 40 13.47 11.80 -4.30
CA ILE A 40 14.89 12.20 -4.34
C ILE A 40 15.02 13.69 -4.66
N ASP A 41 14.22 14.21 -5.60
CA ASP A 41 14.24 15.62 -6.00
C ASP A 41 13.81 16.55 -4.85
N GLU A 42 12.77 16.18 -4.10
CA GLU A 42 12.33 16.92 -2.90
C GLU A 42 13.33 16.82 -1.74
N ASN A 43 14.16 15.78 -1.71
CA ASN A 43 15.20 15.57 -0.70
C ASN A 43 16.57 16.12 -1.14
N ASP A 44 16.60 17.21 -1.92
CA ASP A 44 17.82 17.86 -2.41
C ASP A 44 18.80 16.92 -3.17
N GLY A 45 18.27 15.86 -3.80
CA GLY A 45 19.06 14.84 -4.50
C GLY A 45 19.61 13.72 -3.61
N GLU A 46 19.36 13.76 -2.30
CA GLU A 46 19.79 12.73 -1.35
C GLU A 46 18.89 11.49 -1.42
N ARG A 47 19.51 10.31 -1.35
CA ARG A 47 18.79 9.02 -1.41
C ARG A 47 18.35 8.50 -0.04
N HIS A 48 18.62 9.25 1.01
CA HIS A 48 18.20 8.94 2.38
C HIS A 48 16.78 9.47 2.61
N ILE A 49 15.78 8.71 2.17
CA ILE A 49 14.37 9.10 2.21
C ILE A 49 13.73 8.58 3.50
N ALA A 50 13.02 9.45 4.22
CA ALA A 50 12.21 9.06 5.36
C ALA A 50 10.93 8.34 4.87
N VAL A 51 10.62 7.19 5.47
CA VAL A 51 9.50 6.35 5.01
C VAL A 51 8.57 5.95 6.15
N ALA A 52 7.28 5.88 5.83
CA ALA A 52 6.25 5.22 6.62
C ALA A 52 5.95 3.86 6.01
N VAL A 53 5.91 2.81 6.84
CA VAL A 53 5.62 1.44 6.39
C VAL A 53 4.26 1.04 6.94
N GLU A 54 3.32 0.75 6.05
CA GLU A 54 1.97 0.31 6.41
C GLU A 54 1.68 -1.07 5.84
N GLY A 55 1.11 -1.94 6.68
CA GLY A 55 0.72 -3.30 6.30
C GLY A 55 -0.78 -3.48 6.45
N SER A 56 -1.42 -3.99 5.40
CA SER A 56 -2.84 -4.32 5.42
C SER A 56 -3.07 -5.79 5.09
N TRP A 57 -4.03 -6.39 5.78
CA TRP A 57 -4.41 -7.79 5.62
C TRP A 57 -5.84 -7.89 5.12
N GLN A 58 -6.10 -8.81 4.20
CA GLN A 58 -7.45 -9.04 3.66
C GLN A 58 -8.48 -9.37 4.76
N LYS A 59 -8.06 -10.07 5.81
CA LYS A 59 -8.91 -10.45 6.95
C LYS A 59 -8.29 -9.95 8.25
N ARG A 60 -9.15 -9.48 9.17
CA ARG A 60 -8.74 -9.10 10.53
C ARG A 60 -8.43 -10.36 11.36
N GLY A 61 -7.40 -10.28 12.19
CA GLY A 61 -6.91 -11.40 13.02
C GLY A 61 -5.82 -12.20 12.32
N PHE A 62 -5.08 -13.03 13.08
CA PHE A 62 -3.94 -13.84 12.60
C PHE A 62 -4.30 -14.93 11.55
N SER A 63 -5.47 -14.83 10.91
CA SER A 63 -6.01 -15.81 9.96
C SER A 63 -5.93 -15.37 8.49
N SER A 64 -5.41 -14.17 8.22
CA SER A 64 -5.24 -13.71 6.83
C SER A 64 -4.11 -14.45 6.12
N LYS A 65 -4.40 -14.95 4.92
CA LYS A 65 -3.41 -15.57 4.03
C LYS A 65 -2.95 -14.63 2.91
N ASN A 66 -3.59 -13.47 2.80
CA ASN A 66 -3.29 -12.44 1.80
C ASN A 66 -3.09 -11.10 2.50
N GLY A 67 -2.02 -10.40 2.16
CA GLY A 67 -1.68 -9.09 2.68
C GLY A 67 -0.86 -8.28 1.68
N VAL A 68 -0.73 -7.00 1.99
CA VAL A 68 0.09 -6.05 1.25
C VAL A 68 0.85 -5.20 2.25
N VAL A 69 2.11 -4.90 1.95
CA VAL A 69 2.93 -3.93 2.67
C VAL A 69 3.26 -2.82 1.68
N THR A 70 3.06 -1.58 2.10
CA THR A 70 3.39 -0.40 1.30
C THR A 70 4.40 0.46 2.05
N VAL A 71 5.40 0.94 1.32
CA VAL A 71 6.36 1.92 1.80
C VAL A 71 6.01 3.25 1.16
N THR A 72 5.74 4.25 2.00
CA THR A 72 5.34 5.59 1.58
C THR A 72 6.40 6.58 2.01
N SER A 73 6.86 7.44 1.09
CA SER A 73 7.72 8.56 1.46
C SER A 73 6.95 9.52 2.36
N VAL A 74 7.56 9.94 3.46
CA VAL A 74 6.93 10.86 4.42
C VAL A 74 6.72 12.24 3.80
N ASP A 75 7.67 12.68 2.98
CA ASP A 75 7.68 14.05 2.45
C ASP A 75 6.72 14.20 1.28
N THR A 76 6.81 13.32 0.27
CA THR A 76 5.93 13.38 -0.91
C THR A 76 4.55 12.77 -0.66
N SER A 77 4.39 11.99 0.42
CA SER A 77 3.20 11.17 0.69
C SER A 77 2.87 10.18 -0.44
N LYS A 78 3.84 9.82 -1.29
CA LYS A 78 3.70 8.86 -2.39
C LYS A 78 4.25 7.49 -2.00
N VAL A 79 3.61 6.44 -2.52
CA VAL A 79 4.08 5.06 -2.37
C VAL A 79 5.31 4.88 -3.27
N ILE A 80 6.40 4.40 -2.68
CA ILE A 80 7.68 4.18 -3.37
C ILE A 80 8.04 2.69 -3.48
N ASP A 81 7.39 1.84 -2.70
CA ASP A 81 7.51 0.38 -2.80
C ASP A 81 6.25 -0.34 -2.30
N VAL A 82 5.97 -1.51 -2.87
CA VAL A 82 4.82 -2.36 -2.52
C VAL A 82 5.22 -3.83 -2.57
N GLU A 83 4.98 -4.56 -1.49
CA GLU A 83 5.15 -6.00 -1.41
C GLU A 83 3.80 -6.71 -1.19
N ILE A 84 3.50 -7.69 -2.04
CA ILE A 84 2.25 -8.47 -1.97
C ILE A 84 2.55 -9.85 -1.38
N LEU A 85 1.96 -10.14 -0.22
CA LEU A 85 2.11 -11.41 0.48
C LEU A 85 0.88 -12.29 0.22
N SER A 86 1.07 -13.45 -0.40
CA SER A 86 0.00 -14.44 -0.57
C SER A 86 0.48 -15.84 -0.23
N LYS A 87 -0.27 -16.54 0.63
CA LYS A 87 -0.04 -17.94 0.97
C LYS A 87 -1.04 -18.84 0.25
N HIS A 88 -0.68 -19.27 -0.95
CA HIS A 88 -1.31 -20.40 -1.61
C HIS A 88 -0.70 -21.69 -1.06
N TRP A 89 -1.54 -22.54 -0.47
CA TRP A 89 -1.15 -23.91 -0.14
C TRP A 89 -1.32 -24.69 -1.44
N ILE A 90 -0.21 -25.10 -2.05
CA ILE A 90 -0.19 -26.15 -3.08
C ILE A 90 -0.42 -27.49 -2.36
#